data_AF-A0A957DF08-F1
#
_entry.id   AF-A0A957DF08-F1
#
_cell.length_a   1.000
_cell.length_b   1.000
_cell.length_c   1.000
_cell.angle_alpha   90.00
_cell.angle_beta   90.00
_cell.angle_gamma   90.00
#
_symmetry.space_group_name_H-M   'P 1'
#
loop_
_entity.id
_entity.type
_entity.pdbx_description
1 polymer ?
#
loop_
_entity_poly.entity_id
_entity_poly.type
_entity_poly.pdbx_seq_one_letter_code
_entity_poly.pdbx_strand_id
1 'polypeptide(L)'
;MSKNRGLDTEKKKMPAAPVRNGTEPEAAQFPLASQFHDKGLPPVLPGSASLRQAALQRMQQQHGNQYVQRQLGQQPHMRANNGGAPVAQRIVPVVAAELGIAVFSAGAPIVLSGNFSCSAATINYIHENTPPDADWTRVTTTLRANVWNPRPFMGGNMSMYFRLSYEYNGHDLRDVSIVGLQDQSEHLTSSTFAINFTGMAHSPSSDPTAAIRYQISGTWDPVGTGIDSFWGYLQVKADGSMLFTIESEHGWVWTRADAFGDITTTPVETEEVPPEPEPPPPPEPVMHLTDVTFAPGSDVIEAGAEQALVSWYLGLPQSARRQIEDGTLQITIEGHASTTQPGPANRLLSRQRAQRVVEILQDIAGSDARFRVYSRGEYVAGTPDDVEDENERVVLVSVETIEEADASGGGSSDGATGG
;
A
#
# COMPACT_ATOMS: atom_id res chain seq x y z
N MET A 1 31.31 66.16 69.00
CA MET A 1 31.12 65.48 67.70
C MET A 1 30.23 64.25 67.91
N SER A 2 29.57 63.78 66.84
CA SER A 2 28.74 62.55 66.75
C SER A 2 27.49 62.44 67.64
N LYS A 3 26.33 62.59 66.99
CA LYS A 3 25.03 62.06 67.40
C LYS A 3 24.91 60.62 66.90
N ASN A 4 24.10 59.79 67.57
CA ASN A 4 23.21 58.76 66.99
C ASN A 4 22.32 58.25 68.15
N ARG A 5 21.06 58.70 68.28
CA ARG A 5 19.85 58.18 67.60
C ARG A 5 19.70 56.67 67.73
N GLY A 6 18.79 56.25 68.62
CA GLY A 6 18.23 54.91 68.63
C GLY A 6 17.16 54.74 67.54
N LEU A 7 16.71 53.49 67.37
CA LEU A 7 15.62 53.09 66.50
C LEU A 7 14.73 52.10 67.27
N ASP A 8 13.47 52.47 67.44
CA ASP A 8 12.44 51.62 68.01
C ASP A 8 12.08 50.48 67.04
N THR A 9 12.05 49.24 67.54
CA THR A 9 11.55 48.09 66.77
C THR A 9 10.03 47.97 66.91
N GLU A 10 9.31 48.63 66.01
CA GLU A 10 7.85 48.58 65.95
C GLU A 10 7.36 47.20 65.43
N LYS A 11 6.64 46.44 66.27
CA LYS A 11 6.09 45.12 65.90
C LYS A 11 4.89 45.26 64.95
N LYS A 12 5.16 45.36 63.64
CA LYS A 12 4.11 45.38 62.61
C LYS A 12 3.49 43.99 62.44
N LYS A 13 2.29 43.82 62.98
CA LYS A 13 1.46 42.60 62.88
C LYS A 13 0.96 42.43 61.44
N MET A 14 1.49 41.47 60.70
CA MET A 14 0.99 41.13 59.35
C MET A 14 -0.37 40.43 59.44
N PRO A 15 -1.33 40.70 58.52
CA PRO A 15 -2.56 39.93 58.41
C PRO A 15 -2.30 38.52 57.87
N ALA A 16 -3.14 37.57 58.26
CA ALA A 16 -3.04 36.17 57.83
C ALA A 16 -3.34 36.01 56.33
N ALA A 17 -2.64 35.09 55.67
CA ALA A 17 -2.91 34.69 54.30
C ALA A 17 -4.27 33.94 54.21
N PRO A 18 -5.02 34.07 53.10
CA PRO A 18 -6.25 33.32 52.91
C PRO A 18 -5.95 31.85 52.65
N VAL A 19 -6.63 30.96 53.38
CA VAL A 19 -6.61 29.52 53.14
C VAL A 19 -7.25 29.25 51.78
N ARG A 20 -6.45 28.79 50.80
CA ARG A 20 -6.97 28.20 49.57
C ARG A 20 -7.38 26.76 49.86
N ASN A 21 -8.68 26.50 49.95
CA ASN A 21 -9.21 25.15 49.84
C ASN A 21 -8.91 24.64 48.42
N GLY A 22 -8.09 23.59 48.31
CA GLY A 22 -7.87 22.91 47.04
C GLY A 22 -9.04 21.98 46.76
N THR A 23 -9.79 22.26 45.70
CA THR A 23 -10.70 21.29 45.09
C THR A 23 -9.98 20.74 43.87
N GLU A 24 -9.60 19.45 43.90
CA GLU A 24 -9.07 18.78 42.71
C GLU A 24 -10.15 18.70 41.62
N PRO A 25 -9.82 18.88 40.33
CA PRO A 25 -10.76 18.64 39.24
C PRO A 25 -11.00 17.14 39.08
N GLU A 26 -12.26 16.73 39.21
CA GLU A 26 -12.73 15.35 39.11
C GLU A 26 -12.67 14.86 37.65
N ALA A 27 -12.05 13.70 37.43
CA ALA A 27 -11.92 13.09 36.09
C ALA A 27 -13.10 12.17 35.77
N ALA A 28 -13.65 12.28 34.55
CA ALA A 28 -14.76 11.46 34.07
C ALA A 28 -14.32 10.06 33.60
N GLN A 29 -15.19 9.05 33.74
CA GLN A 29 -14.93 7.64 33.36
C GLN A 29 -16.16 6.98 32.68
N PHE A 30 -15.93 6.00 31.80
CA PHE A 30 -16.94 5.24 31.03
C PHE A 30 -16.63 3.72 30.95
N PRO A 31 -17.60 2.82 30.63
CA PRO A 31 -17.43 1.35 30.70
C PRO A 31 -17.29 0.62 29.33
N LEU A 32 -16.79 -0.63 29.39
CA LEU A 32 -16.35 -1.51 28.27
C LEU A 32 -17.41 -2.54 27.76
N ALA A 33 -17.17 -3.08 26.55
CA ALA A 33 -17.99 -4.11 25.86
C ALA A 33 -17.20 -5.40 25.51
N SER A 34 -17.84 -6.46 24.97
CA SER A 34 -17.20 -7.78 24.80
C SER A 34 -17.79 -8.75 23.74
N GLN A 35 -16.87 -9.41 23.00
CA GLN A 35 -16.88 -10.80 22.43
C GLN A 35 -17.33 -11.12 20.98
N PHE A 36 -16.61 -12.09 20.39
CA PHE A 36 -16.56 -12.62 19.00
C PHE A 36 -16.74 -14.16 18.94
N HIS A 37 -17.14 -14.70 17.78
CA HIS A 37 -16.99 -16.10 17.25
C HIS A 37 -17.38 -16.08 15.74
N ASP A 38 -17.01 -16.95 14.79
CA ASP A 38 -16.08 -18.11 14.68
C ASP A 38 -15.78 -18.36 13.16
N LYS A 39 -14.99 -19.37 12.74
CA LYS A 39 -14.66 -19.68 11.31
C LYS A 39 -14.69 -21.18 10.93
N GLY A 40 -14.94 -21.48 9.64
CA GLY A 40 -14.91 -22.83 9.04
C GLY A 40 -14.07 -22.94 7.75
N LEU A 41 -13.74 -24.17 7.31
CA LEU A 41 -12.77 -24.49 6.23
C LEU A 41 -13.41 -25.06 4.93
N PRO A 42 -12.76 -24.92 3.75
CA PRO A 42 -13.26 -25.38 2.44
C PRO A 42 -12.63 -26.70 1.88
N PRO A 43 -13.14 -27.29 0.77
CA PRO A 43 -12.75 -28.59 0.23
C PRO A 43 -11.79 -28.59 -1.00
N VAL A 44 -11.45 -29.79 -1.51
CA VAL A 44 -10.34 -30.11 -2.44
C VAL A 44 -10.76 -30.30 -3.92
N LEU A 45 -9.85 -30.05 -4.88
CA LEU A 45 -10.06 -30.07 -6.36
C LEU A 45 -9.52 -31.34 -7.09
N PRO A 46 -9.98 -31.64 -8.33
CA PRO A 46 -9.58 -32.82 -9.14
C PRO A 46 -8.43 -32.59 -10.14
N GLY A 47 -7.82 -33.67 -10.67
CA GLY A 47 -6.53 -33.66 -11.40
C GLY A 47 -6.52 -33.89 -12.92
N SER A 48 -5.30 -33.89 -13.48
CA SER A 48 -4.93 -33.52 -14.87
C SER A 48 -5.22 -34.50 -16.03
N ALA A 49 -5.85 -35.65 -15.80
CA ALA A 49 -6.01 -36.67 -16.85
C ALA A 49 -6.96 -36.27 -18.00
N SER A 50 -7.89 -35.34 -17.77
CA SER A 50 -8.94 -34.94 -18.71
C SER A 50 -8.44 -34.08 -19.88
N LEU A 51 -7.39 -33.29 -19.69
CA LEU A 51 -6.90 -32.31 -20.69
C LEU A 51 -6.34 -32.99 -21.94
N ARG A 52 -5.66 -34.14 -21.79
CA ARG A 52 -4.98 -34.83 -22.91
C ARG A 52 -5.95 -35.44 -23.94
N GLN A 53 -7.11 -35.94 -23.50
CA GLN A 53 -8.14 -36.45 -24.42
C GLN A 53 -8.83 -35.32 -25.20
N ALA A 54 -9.06 -34.16 -24.56
CA ALA A 54 -9.65 -33.00 -25.22
C ALA A 54 -8.75 -32.43 -26.34
N ALA A 55 -7.42 -32.47 -26.17
CA ALA A 55 -6.47 -31.99 -27.19
C ALA A 55 -6.52 -32.82 -28.49
N LEU A 56 -6.49 -34.15 -28.39
CA LEU A 56 -6.59 -35.04 -29.55
C LEU A 56 -7.90 -34.85 -30.34
N GLN A 57 -9.01 -34.63 -29.63
CA GLN A 57 -10.32 -34.42 -30.24
C GLN A 57 -10.45 -33.03 -30.92
N ARG A 58 -9.73 -32.01 -30.43
CA ARG A 58 -9.67 -30.68 -31.05
C ARG A 58 -8.85 -30.66 -32.35
N MET A 59 -7.75 -31.42 -32.44
CA MET A 59 -6.97 -31.51 -33.69
C MET A 59 -7.84 -31.96 -34.87
N GLN A 60 -8.62 -33.03 -34.69
CA GLN A 60 -9.52 -33.56 -35.72
C GLN A 60 -10.54 -32.52 -36.25
N GLN A 61 -10.82 -31.45 -35.49
CA GLN A 61 -11.70 -30.35 -35.89
C GLN A 61 -10.95 -29.18 -36.55
N GLN A 62 -9.68 -28.94 -36.21
CA GLN A 62 -8.93 -27.77 -36.70
C GLN A 62 -8.53 -27.87 -38.19
N HIS A 63 -8.24 -29.08 -38.70
CA HIS A 63 -7.94 -29.27 -40.13
C HIS A 63 -9.09 -28.86 -41.08
N GLY A 64 -10.33 -28.73 -40.57
CA GLY A 64 -11.47 -28.24 -41.37
C GLY A 64 -11.52 -26.72 -41.58
N ASN A 65 -10.84 -25.91 -40.76
CA ASN A 65 -11.12 -24.47 -40.65
C ASN A 65 -10.04 -23.51 -41.20
N GLN A 66 -8.88 -23.99 -41.63
CA GLN A 66 -7.78 -23.11 -42.08
C GLN A 66 -8.03 -22.38 -43.41
N TYR A 67 -9.14 -22.65 -44.12
CA TYR A 67 -9.40 -22.10 -45.45
C TYR A 67 -9.90 -20.64 -45.48
N VAL A 68 -10.25 -20.04 -44.34
CA VAL A 68 -11.09 -18.81 -44.29
C VAL A 68 -10.32 -17.52 -43.95
N GLN A 69 -9.20 -17.58 -43.22
CA GLN A 69 -8.63 -16.39 -42.54
C GLN A 69 -7.54 -15.58 -43.29
N ARG A 70 -7.28 -15.84 -44.58
CA ARG A 70 -6.20 -15.14 -45.33
C ARG A 70 -6.53 -13.77 -45.94
N GLN A 71 -7.73 -13.20 -45.73
CA GLN A 71 -8.24 -12.15 -46.64
C GLN A 71 -8.26 -10.67 -46.19
N LEU A 72 -8.02 -10.30 -44.92
CA LEU A 72 -8.20 -8.89 -44.50
C LEU A 72 -7.06 -8.38 -43.63
N GLY A 73 -6.37 -7.32 -44.10
CA GLY A 73 -5.31 -6.66 -43.36
C GLY A 73 -5.22 -5.15 -43.62
N GLN A 74 -4.62 -4.46 -42.63
CA GLN A 74 -3.86 -3.19 -42.70
C GLN A 74 -4.53 -1.88 -43.15
N GLN A 75 -4.46 -0.83 -42.30
CA GLN A 75 -3.69 0.42 -42.55
C GLN A 75 -3.67 1.39 -41.32
N PRO A 76 -2.65 2.28 -41.14
CA PRO A 76 -2.54 3.23 -40.00
C PRO A 76 -2.27 4.72 -40.34
N HIS A 77 -2.60 5.69 -39.47
CA HIS A 77 -2.19 7.13 -39.62
C HIS A 77 -2.04 7.99 -38.31
N MET A 78 -0.84 8.57 -38.12
CA MET A 78 -0.47 9.99 -37.80
C MET A 78 -1.02 10.83 -36.58
N ARG A 79 -0.05 11.21 -35.69
CA ARG A 79 0.33 12.59 -35.18
C ARG A 79 -0.37 13.35 -34.00
N ALA A 80 0.45 13.61 -32.95
CA ALA A 80 1.01 14.93 -32.48
C ALA A 80 0.48 15.74 -31.24
N ASN A 81 1.46 16.10 -30.37
CA ASN A 81 1.73 17.36 -29.62
C ASN A 81 1.23 17.72 -28.18
N ASN A 82 2.23 17.79 -27.26
CA ASN A 82 2.60 18.83 -26.26
C ASN A 82 1.68 19.29 -25.09
N GLY A 83 2.30 19.36 -23.88
CA GLY A 83 1.92 20.29 -22.78
C GLY A 83 2.16 19.73 -21.36
N GLY A 84 2.98 20.40 -20.52
CA GLY A 84 3.30 19.96 -19.15
C GLY A 84 3.03 21.00 -18.05
N ALA A 85 3.01 20.56 -16.79
CA ALA A 85 2.80 21.39 -15.59
C ALA A 85 3.69 20.94 -14.39
N PRO A 86 4.05 21.83 -13.44
CA PRO A 86 5.02 21.53 -12.39
C PRO A 86 4.42 20.85 -11.15
N VAL A 87 5.24 20.04 -10.45
CA VAL A 87 4.84 19.22 -9.29
C VAL A 87 5.28 19.86 -7.96
N ALA A 88 4.46 19.71 -6.92
CA ALA A 88 4.69 20.24 -5.58
C ALA A 88 5.87 19.57 -4.84
N GLN A 89 6.55 20.32 -3.97
CA GLN A 89 7.66 19.82 -3.16
C GLN A 89 7.18 18.97 -1.98
N ARG A 90 7.75 17.77 -1.86
CA ARG A 90 7.46 16.79 -0.81
C ARG A 90 8.45 16.97 0.35
N ILE A 91 7.97 17.30 1.54
CA ILE A 91 8.81 17.44 2.75
C ILE A 91 9.01 16.07 3.39
N VAL A 92 10.24 15.79 3.83
CA VAL A 92 10.65 14.51 4.42
C VAL A 92 10.45 14.55 5.94
N PRO A 93 9.86 13.52 6.58
CA PRO A 93 9.72 13.48 8.03
C PRO A 93 11.09 13.36 8.71
N VAL A 94 11.29 14.12 9.79
CA VAL A 94 12.48 14.02 10.63
C VAL A 94 12.30 12.85 11.60
N VAL A 95 13.04 11.77 11.37
CA VAL A 95 13.05 10.62 12.28
C VAL A 95 13.89 10.97 13.51
N ALA A 96 13.23 11.19 14.65
CA ALA A 96 13.89 11.19 15.94
C ALA A 96 14.28 9.75 16.30
N ALA A 97 15.58 9.47 16.36
CA ALA A 97 16.09 8.17 16.75
C ALA A 97 16.23 8.07 18.29
N GLU A 98 16.06 6.84 18.79
CA GLU A 98 16.25 6.39 20.17
C GLU A 98 15.08 6.66 21.16
N LEU A 99 14.56 5.56 21.74
CA LEU A 99 13.48 5.43 22.75
C LEU A 99 12.02 5.52 22.25
N GLY A 100 11.48 4.41 21.73
CA GLY A 100 10.09 4.26 21.29
C GLY A 100 9.80 4.97 19.96
N ILE A 101 8.96 4.38 19.11
CA ILE A 101 8.69 4.94 17.77
C ILE A 101 7.66 6.09 17.85
N ALA A 102 8.07 7.21 18.44
CA ALA A 102 7.33 8.47 18.38
C ALA A 102 7.53 9.13 17.00
N VAL A 103 6.67 8.81 16.03
CA VAL A 103 6.69 9.44 14.70
C VAL A 103 6.10 10.84 14.77
N PHE A 104 6.96 11.84 14.98
CA PHE A 104 6.59 13.26 14.89
C PHE A 104 6.43 13.68 13.43
N SER A 105 5.20 13.63 12.91
CA SER A 105 4.81 14.19 11.62
C SER A 105 4.70 15.72 11.70
N ALA A 106 5.86 16.40 11.64
CA ALA A 106 5.97 17.85 11.74
C ALA A 106 5.39 18.62 10.54
N GLY A 107 4.06 18.61 10.39
CA GLY A 107 3.29 19.55 9.58
C GLY A 107 2.53 20.50 10.50
N ALA A 108 3.07 21.70 10.74
CA ALA A 108 2.39 22.72 11.53
C ALA A 108 1.49 23.59 10.62
N PRO A 109 0.15 23.54 10.75
CA PRO A 109 -0.72 24.47 10.04
C PRO A 109 -0.59 25.87 10.66
N ILE A 110 0.22 26.73 10.05
CA ILE A 110 0.33 28.13 10.48
C ILE A 110 -0.90 28.89 10.00
N VAL A 111 -1.87 29.12 10.89
CA VAL A 111 -3.01 30.00 10.62
C VAL A 111 -2.55 31.43 10.85
N LEU A 112 -2.20 32.13 9.76
CA LEU A 112 -1.88 33.56 9.76
C LEU A 112 -3.09 34.36 9.32
N SER A 113 -3.78 34.96 10.28
CA SER A 113 -5.03 35.69 10.03
C SER A 113 -5.02 37.05 10.73
N GLY A 114 -4.22 37.97 10.19
CA GLY A 114 -4.03 39.32 10.74
C GLY A 114 -3.41 39.28 12.14
N ASN A 115 -4.19 39.69 13.14
CA ASN A 115 -3.74 39.95 14.50
C ASN A 115 -3.76 38.72 15.43
N PHE A 116 -4.28 37.58 14.97
CA PHE A 116 -4.26 36.31 15.69
C PHE A 116 -3.41 35.30 14.92
N SER A 117 -2.51 34.60 15.61
CA SER A 117 -1.73 33.50 15.05
C SER A 117 -1.57 32.35 16.04
N CYS A 118 -1.68 31.13 15.51
CA CYS A 118 -1.55 29.89 16.25
C CYS A 118 -0.64 28.94 15.49
N SER A 119 0.31 28.33 16.19
CA SER A 119 1.23 27.31 15.66
C SER A 119 1.24 26.11 16.59
N ALA A 120 1.03 24.92 16.05
CA ALA A 120 1.14 23.65 16.77
C ALA A 120 1.55 22.55 15.80
N ALA A 121 2.37 21.59 16.26
CA ALA A 121 2.64 20.37 15.50
C ALA A 121 1.59 19.30 15.82
N THR A 122 1.22 18.51 14.81
CA THR A 122 0.49 17.26 15.02
C THR A 122 1.44 16.22 15.61
N ILE A 123 0.99 15.47 16.62
CA ILE A 123 1.84 14.51 17.34
C ILE A 123 1.15 13.16 17.46
N ASN A 124 1.94 12.11 17.24
CA ASN A 124 1.62 10.72 17.53
C ASN A 124 2.55 10.23 18.63
N TYR A 125 1.99 9.57 19.64
CA TYR A 125 2.75 8.92 20.69
C TYR A 125 2.11 7.57 21.04
N ILE A 126 2.76 6.52 20.53
CA ILE A 126 2.33 5.13 20.62
C ILE A 126 3.36 4.37 21.45
N HIS A 127 2.91 3.59 22.42
CA HIS A 127 3.74 2.72 23.25
C HIS A 127 4.01 1.38 22.56
N GLU A 128 5.17 0.79 22.83
CA GLU A 128 5.60 -0.47 22.17
C GLU A 128 4.75 -1.69 22.58
N ASN A 129 4.01 -1.59 23.69
CA ASN A 129 3.26 -2.70 24.30
C ASN A 129 1.73 -2.58 24.15
N THR A 130 1.24 -1.68 23.28
CA THR A 130 -0.21 -1.51 23.06
C THR A 130 -0.83 -2.76 22.43
N PRO A 131 -1.99 -3.23 22.91
CA PRO A 131 -2.79 -4.23 22.21
C PRO A 131 -3.13 -3.78 20.76
N PRO A 132 -2.86 -4.60 19.73
CA PRO A 132 -3.09 -4.22 18.34
C PRO A 132 -4.58 -4.11 17.97
N ASP A 133 -5.46 -4.59 18.85
CA ASP A 133 -6.91 -4.65 18.76
C ASP A 133 -7.64 -3.59 19.61
N ALA A 134 -6.92 -2.59 20.14
CA ALA A 134 -7.51 -1.54 20.97
C ALA A 134 -8.36 -0.54 20.13
N ASP A 135 -9.64 -0.43 20.46
CA ASP A 135 -10.59 0.50 19.83
C ASP A 135 -10.17 1.96 20.00
N TRP A 136 -10.13 2.72 18.90
CA TRP A 136 -9.79 4.15 18.92
C TRP A 136 -11.03 5.02 19.08
N THR A 137 -10.96 6.01 19.97
CA THR A 137 -11.97 7.05 20.17
C THR A 137 -11.38 8.41 19.80
N ARG A 138 -12.02 9.11 18.87
CA ARG A 138 -11.68 10.49 18.51
C ARG A 138 -12.35 11.45 19.49
N VAL A 139 -11.55 12.32 20.09
CA VAL A 139 -11.99 13.44 20.93
C VAL A 139 -11.85 14.73 20.16
N THR A 140 -12.86 15.59 20.27
CA THR A 140 -12.74 17.00 19.90
C THR A 140 -13.26 17.86 21.05
N THR A 141 -12.46 18.84 21.48
CA THR A 141 -12.86 19.84 22.47
C THR A 141 -12.35 21.22 22.06
N THR A 142 -13.08 22.25 22.46
CA THR A 142 -12.60 23.63 22.39
C THR A 142 -11.80 23.96 23.66
N LEU A 143 -10.69 24.67 23.51
CA LEU A 143 -9.88 25.26 24.57
C LEU A 143 -10.07 26.79 24.55
N ARG A 144 -10.11 27.45 25.71
CA ARG A 144 -10.22 28.90 25.83
C ARG A 144 -9.11 29.49 26.69
N ALA A 145 -8.28 30.36 26.09
CA ALA A 145 -7.42 31.28 26.82
C ALA A 145 -8.15 32.64 26.98
N ASN A 146 -8.00 33.26 28.14
CA ASN A 146 -8.51 34.61 28.40
C ASN A 146 -7.34 35.59 28.29
N VAL A 147 -7.58 36.75 27.68
CA VAL A 147 -6.61 37.85 27.61
C VAL A 147 -7.23 39.14 28.12
N TRP A 148 -6.46 39.95 28.84
CA TRP A 148 -6.86 41.28 29.29
C TRP A 148 -6.26 42.36 28.39
N ASN A 149 -7.09 43.29 27.94
CA ASN A 149 -6.64 44.51 27.28
C ASN A 149 -6.64 45.67 28.29
N PRO A 150 -5.48 46.23 28.67
CA PRO A 150 -5.38 47.35 29.62
C PRO A 150 -5.72 48.73 29.03
N ARG A 151 -6.12 48.85 27.76
CA ARG A 151 -6.43 50.15 27.15
C ARG A 151 -7.56 50.90 27.87
N PRO A 152 -7.40 52.20 28.18
CA PRO A 152 -8.53 53.04 28.58
C PRO A 152 -9.66 53.00 27.54
N PHE A 153 -10.91 52.88 27.99
CA PHE A 153 -12.15 52.90 27.19
C PHE A 153 -12.36 51.78 26.16
N MET A 154 -11.32 51.00 25.81
CA MET A 154 -11.41 49.81 24.94
C MET A 154 -10.95 48.52 25.63
N GLY A 155 -10.57 48.61 26.91
CA GLY A 155 -10.08 47.50 27.70
C GLY A 155 -11.19 46.55 28.15
N GLY A 156 -10.82 45.28 28.35
CA GLY A 156 -11.76 44.21 28.65
C GLY A 156 -11.08 42.85 28.70
N ASN A 157 -11.81 41.86 29.22
CA ASN A 157 -11.46 40.45 29.04
C ASN A 157 -11.91 40.05 27.63
N MET A 158 -11.03 39.38 26.88
CA MET A 158 -11.32 38.80 25.59
C MET A 158 -10.94 37.32 25.58
N SER A 159 -11.58 36.54 24.72
CA SER A 159 -11.41 35.09 24.62
C SER A 159 -10.72 34.69 23.32
N MET A 160 -9.66 33.89 23.43
CA MET A 160 -9.00 33.22 22.31
C MET A 160 -9.34 31.73 22.37
N TYR A 161 -9.85 31.19 21.26
CA TYR A 161 -10.32 29.80 21.19
C TYR A 161 -9.43 28.94 20.29
N PHE A 162 -9.27 27.69 20.68
CA PHE A 162 -8.52 26.67 19.95
C PHE A 162 -9.33 25.38 19.92
N ARG A 163 -9.21 24.59 18.86
CA ARG A 163 -9.73 23.22 18.80
C ARG A 163 -8.59 22.26 19.09
N LEU A 164 -8.74 21.46 20.14
CA LEU A 164 -7.93 20.27 20.36
C LEU A 164 -8.68 19.08 19.78
N SER A 165 -8.04 18.35 18.87
CA SER A 165 -8.53 17.08 18.33
C SER A 165 -7.45 16.01 18.53
N TYR A 166 -7.84 14.82 18.94
CA TYR A 166 -6.93 13.67 19.06
C TYR A 166 -7.70 12.37 19.01
N GLU A 167 -7.00 11.25 18.83
CA GLU A 167 -7.54 9.91 19.01
C GLU A 167 -6.79 9.20 20.14
N TYR A 168 -7.51 8.43 20.95
CA TYR A 168 -6.96 7.62 22.05
C TYR A 168 -7.61 6.25 22.11
N ASN A 169 -6.91 5.27 22.67
CA ASN A 169 -7.39 3.88 22.85
C ASN A 169 -7.23 3.35 24.30
N GLY A 170 -7.00 4.25 25.26
CA GLY A 170 -6.68 3.93 26.67
C GLY A 170 -5.16 3.88 26.96
N HIS A 171 -4.36 3.60 25.93
CA HIS A 171 -2.91 3.39 26.03
C HIS A 171 -2.10 4.41 25.24
N ASP A 172 -2.55 4.79 24.05
CA ASP A 172 -1.86 5.65 23.09
C ASP A 172 -2.59 6.95 22.78
N LEU A 173 -1.86 7.85 22.13
CA LEU A 173 -2.39 9.06 21.51
C LEU A 173 -1.94 9.15 20.05
N ARG A 174 -2.85 9.44 19.12
CA ARG A 174 -2.51 9.78 17.73
C ARG A 174 -3.30 10.97 17.22
N ASP A 175 -2.80 11.58 16.15
CA ASP A 175 -3.34 12.76 15.47
C ASP A 175 -3.66 13.93 16.42
N VAL A 176 -2.89 14.06 17.51
CA VAL A 176 -3.05 15.12 18.50
C VAL A 176 -2.69 16.45 17.85
N SER A 177 -3.70 17.30 17.67
CA SER A 177 -3.62 18.51 16.86
C SER A 177 -4.34 19.67 17.55
N ILE A 178 -3.79 20.87 17.39
CA ILE A 178 -4.33 22.11 17.98
C ILE A 178 -4.45 23.16 16.87
N VAL A 179 -5.67 23.68 16.67
CA VAL A 179 -5.96 24.65 15.61
C VAL A 179 -6.59 25.90 16.21
N GLY A 180 -6.10 27.09 15.88
CA GLY A 180 -6.71 28.35 16.30
C GLY A 180 -8.08 28.58 15.64
N LEU A 181 -9.10 28.86 16.44
CA LEU A 181 -10.47 29.14 15.98
C LEU A 181 -10.68 30.65 15.88
N GLN A 182 -10.21 31.24 14.78
CA GLN A 182 -10.31 32.69 14.55
C GLN A 182 -11.76 33.19 14.49
N ASP A 183 -12.67 32.35 13.97
CA ASP A 183 -14.10 32.60 13.83
C ASP A 183 -14.84 32.68 15.18
N GLN A 184 -14.33 31.97 16.20
CA GLN A 184 -14.88 31.99 17.57
C GLN A 184 -14.13 32.96 18.49
N SER A 185 -12.87 33.29 18.15
CA SER A 185 -12.02 34.21 18.92
C SER A 185 -12.48 35.66 18.76
N GLU A 186 -12.36 36.45 19.82
CA GLU A 186 -12.78 37.84 19.80
C GLU A 186 -11.89 38.69 18.87
N HIS A 187 -12.50 39.59 18.10
CA HIS A 187 -11.80 40.32 17.06
C HIS A 187 -10.79 41.33 17.61
N LEU A 188 -9.52 41.13 17.26
CA LEU A 188 -8.41 41.99 17.67
C LEU A 188 -8.25 43.19 16.73
N THR A 189 -8.88 44.32 17.05
CA THR A 189 -8.87 45.53 16.18
C THR A 189 -7.49 46.18 16.02
N SER A 190 -6.62 46.12 17.04
CA SER A 190 -5.27 46.73 17.00
C SER A 190 -4.29 46.17 18.03
N SER A 191 -4.56 44.97 18.52
CA SER A 191 -3.71 44.19 19.44
C SER A 191 -3.24 42.95 18.70
N THR A 192 -2.12 42.32 19.06
CA THR A 192 -1.70 41.04 18.46
C THR A 192 -1.57 39.95 19.51
N PHE A 193 -2.06 38.75 19.17
CA PHE A 193 -1.92 37.54 19.98
C PHE A 193 -1.29 36.44 19.14
N ALA A 194 -0.12 35.96 19.56
CA ALA A 194 0.56 34.82 18.96
C ALA A 194 0.81 33.75 20.01
N ILE A 195 0.47 32.51 19.70
CA ILE A 195 0.69 31.34 20.56
C ILE A 195 1.33 30.21 19.77
N ASN A 196 2.32 29.57 20.39
CA ASN A 196 2.97 28.39 19.87
C ASN A 196 2.91 27.24 20.89
N PHE A 197 2.53 26.06 20.41
CA PHE A 197 2.42 24.82 21.16
C PHE A 197 3.52 23.85 20.69
N THR A 198 4.60 23.73 21.46
CA THR A 198 5.70 22.79 21.20
C THR A 198 5.46 21.51 21.99
N GLY A 199 4.98 20.46 21.32
CA GLY A 199 4.64 19.19 21.98
C GLY A 199 5.78 18.18 22.03
N MET A 200 5.78 17.39 23.10
CA MET A 200 6.75 16.34 23.37
C MET A 200 6.08 15.19 24.15
N ALA A 201 6.67 13.99 24.07
CA ALA A 201 6.29 12.87 24.94
C ALA A 201 6.56 13.25 26.42
N HIS A 202 5.65 12.87 27.32
CA HIS A 202 5.71 13.24 28.73
C HIS A 202 5.72 12.05 29.70
N SER A 203 5.05 10.94 29.36
CA SER A 203 5.26 9.66 30.04
C SER A 203 6.48 8.94 29.44
N PRO A 204 7.14 8.02 30.16
CA PRO A 204 8.00 7.00 29.56
C PRO A 204 7.17 5.95 28.79
N SER A 205 7.81 5.18 27.91
CA SER A 205 7.20 4.05 27.20
C SER A 205 6.87 2.83 28.08
N SER A 206 7.26 2.88 29.36
CA SER A 206 6.92 1.87 30.37
C SER A 206 5.60 2.14 31.11
N ASP A 207 5.05 3.35 30.99
CA ASP A 207 3.78 3.69 31.64
C ASP A 207 2.61 3.01 30.90
N PRO A 208 1.50 2.69 31.57
CA PRO A 208 0.35 2.04 30.92
C PRO A 208 -0.48 2.99 30.03
N THR A 209 -0.18 4.29 30.05
CA THR A 209 -0.97 5.36 29.44
C THR A 209 -0.03 6.44 28.92
N ALA A 210 0.00 6.63 27.60
CA ALA A 210 0.75 7.67 26.93
C ALA A 210 0.28 9.06 27.36
N ALA A 211 1.24 9.95 27.62
CA ALA A 211 0.99 11.37 27.85
C ALA A 211 1.81 12.23 26.89
N ILE A 212 1.16 13.18 26.22
CA ILE A 212 1.80 14.25 25.46
C ILE A 212 1.68 15.55 26.26
N ARG A 213 2.76 16.34 26.31
CA ARG A 213 2.73 17.69 26.86
C ARG A 213 3.18 18.68 25.79
N TYR A 214 2.31 19.64 25.47
CA TYR A 214 2.66 20.86 24.75
C TYR A 214 3.17 21.88 25.75
N GLN A 215 4.42 22.29 25.61
CA GLN A 215 4.93 23.51 26.21
C GLN A 215 4.39 24.70 25.42
N ILE A 216 3.79 25.65 26.12
CA ILE A 216 3.18 26.83 25.53
C ILE A 216 4.13 28.02 25.69
N SER A 217 4.30 28.76 24.61
CA SER A 217 5.00 30.04 24.58
C SER A 217 4.24 31.00 23.67
N GLY A 218 4.08 32.25 24.06
CA GLY A 218 3.42 33.23 23.21
C GLY A 218 3.65 34.67 23.62
N THR A 219 3.07 35.55 22.82
CA THR A 219 3.21 37.01 22.93
C THR A 219 1.84 37.67 22.81
N TRP A 220 1.53 38.53 23.77
CA TRP A 220 0.35 39.38 23.77
C TRP A 220 0.79 40.85 23.71
N ASP A 221 0.53 41.54 22.59
CA ASP A 221 0.70 42.99 22.50
C ASP A 221 -0.68 43.65 22.45
N PRO A 222 -1.22 44.11 23.60
CA PRO A 222 -2.51 44.76 23.62
C PRO A 222 -2.50 46.14 22.94
N VAL A 223 -1.35 46.80 22.73
CA VAL A 223 -1.26 48.26 22.48
C VAL A 223 -0.42 48.67 21.26
N GLY A 224 0.35 47.77 20.67
CA GLY A 224 1.36 48.07 19.66
C GLY A 224 2.64 48.69 20.26
N THR A 225 2.81 48.64 21.59
CA THR A 225 3.89 49.36 22.32
C THR A 225 4.73 48.48 23.22
N GLY A 226 4.51 47.16 23.22
CA GLY A 226 5.22 46.24 24.09
C GLY A 226 4.60 44.85 24.08
N ILE A 227 5.46 43.83 24.07
CA ILE A 227 5.05 42.43 24.06
C ILE A 227 5.06 41.91 25.50
N ASP A 228 3.88 41.52 26.01
CA ASP A 228 3.75 40.71 27.23
C ASP A 228 4.03 39.24 26.85
N SER A 229 4.98 38.60 27.53
CA SER A 229 5.28 37.19 27.30
C SER A 229 4.37 36.31 28.16
N PHE A 230 3.91 35.19 27.60
CA PHE A 230 3.12 34.22 28.33
C PHE A 230 3.59 32.79 28.05
N TRP A 231 3.41 31.92 29.04
CA TRP A 231 3.84 30.53 29.01
C TRP A 231 2.83 29.63 29.69
N GLY A 232 3.05 28.32 29.57
CA GLY A 232 2.21 27.34 30.22
C GLY A 232 2.39 25.96 29.62
N TYR A 233 1.38 25.12 29.77
CA TYR A 233 1.33 23.83 29.12
C TYR A 233 -0.10 23.35 28.87
N LEU A 234 -0.23 22.50 27.85
CA LEU A 234 -1.37 21.62 27.65
C LEU A 234 -0.86 20.18 27.77
N GLN A 235 -1.41 19.41 28.70
CA GLN A 235 -1.17 17.98 28.78
C GLN A 235 -2.42 17.22 28.32
N VAL A 236 -2.21 16.21 27.49
CA VAL A 236 -3.24 15.28 27.01
C VAL A 236 -2.73 13.88 27.33
N LYS A 237 -3.61 13.00 27.81
CA LYS A 237 -3.30 11.60 28.10
C LYS A 237 -4.23 10.65 27.35
N ALA A 238 -3.75 9.43 27.13
CA ALA A 238 -4.51 8.35 26.52
C ALA A 238 -5.67 7.82 27.39
N ASP A 239 -5.84 8.29 28.63
CA ASP A 239 -7.03 8.05 29.46
C ASP A 239 -8.16 9.09 29.20
N GLY A 240 -7.98 9.99 28.23
CA GLY A 240 -8.89 11.10 27.93
C GLY A 240 -8.74 12.31 28.86
N SER A 241 -7.89 12.24 29.90
CA SER A 241 -7.66 13.38 30.79
C SER A 241 -6.81 14.47 30.13
N MET A 242 -7.18 15.71 30.40
CA MET A 242 -6.57 16.91 29.83
C MET A 242 -6.34 17.96 30.92
N LEU A 243 -5.22 18.67 30.84
CA LEU A 243 -4.91 19.78 31.74
C LEU A 243 -4.31 20.94 30.93
N PHE A 244 -4.97 22.10 30.98
CA PHE A 244 -4.59 23.29 30.24
C PHE A 244 -4.33 24.46 31.19
N THR A 245 -3.11 25.01 31.16
CA THR A 245 -2.70 26.11 32.01
C THR A 245 -1.86 27.10 31.20
N ILE A 246 -2.22 28.38 31.25
CA ILE A 246 -1.44 29.50 30.72
C ILE A 246 -1.41 30.59 31.79
N GLU A 247 -0.28 31.29 31.91
CA GLU A 247 -0.08 32.49 32.72
C GLU A 247 0.86 33.47 31.97
N SER A 248 0.80 34.77 32.30
CA SER A 248 1.71 35.79 31.75
C SER A 248 2.36 36.63 32.85
N GLU A 249 3.45 37.33 32.54
CA GLU A 249 4.22 38.15 33.49
C GLU A 249 3.34 39.14 34.27
N HIS A 250 2.39 39.77 33.58
CA HIS A 250 1.47 40.76 34.16
C HIS A 250 0.11 40.16 34.56
N GLY A 251 -0.06 38.84 34.46
CA GLY A 251 -1.35 38.16 34.66
C GLY A 251 -2.41 38.58 33.63
N TRP A 252 -1.99 39.03 32.44
CA TRP A 252 -2.88 39.46 31.36
C TRP A 252 -3.32 38.31 30.46
N VAL A 253 -2.65 37.16 30.48
CA VAL A 253 -3.12 35.93 29.82
C VAL A 253 -3.31 34.85 30.88
N TRP A 254 -4.48 34.21 30.92
CA TRP A 254 -4.77 33.13 31.88
C TRP A 254 -5.81 32.12 31.39
N THR A 255 -5.77 30.90 31.93
CA THR A 255 -6.86 29.93 31.84
C THR A 255 -7.80 30.02 33.04
N ARG A 256 -9.05 29.59 32.87
CA ARG A 256 -10.04 29.41 33.95
C ARG A 256 -10.31 27.91 34.17
N ALA A 257 -11.08 27.57 35.20
CA ALA A 257 -11.53 26.19 35.41
C ALA A 257 -12.43 25.70 34.25
N ASP A 258 -13.25 26.60 33.67
CA ASP A 258 -14.04 26.40 32.47
C ASP A 258 -13.24 26.76 31.19
N ALA A 259 -11.97 26.32 31.11
CA ALA A 259 -11.15 26.50 29.92
C ALA A 259 -11.40 25.45 28.83
N PHE A 260 -12.13 24.38 29.14
CA PHE A 260 -12.60 23.39 28.18
C PHE A 260 -14.08 23.64 27.85
N GLY A 261 -14.41 23.58 26.56
CA GLY A 261 -15.80 23.54 26.10
C GLY A 261 -16.39 22.13 26.13
N ASP A 262 -17.46 21.92 25.39
CA ASP A 262 -18.08 20.59 25.27
C ASP A 262 -17.11 19.59 24.63
N ILE A 263 -16.94 18.44 25.28
CA ILE A 263 -16.10 17.34 24.81
C ILE A 263 -16.98 16.42 23.96
N THR A 264 -16.68 16.33 22.67
CA THR A 264 -17.31 15.37 21.75
C THR A 264 -16.42 14.15 21.60
N THR A 265 -16.97 12.97 21.89
CA THR A 265 -16.32 11.66 21.67
C THR A 265 -17.03 10.92 20.55
N THR A 266 -16.29 10.49 19.53
CA THR A 266 -16.81 9.66 18.44
C THR A 266 -15.92 8.41 18.33
N PRO A 267 -16.48 7.18 18.30
CA PRO A 267 -15.66 6.02 17.97
C PRO A 267 -15.06 6.22 16.57
N VAL A 268 -13.77 5.91 16.42
CA VAL A 268 -13.12 5.85 15.12
C VAL A 268 -13.57 4.53 14.50
N GLU A 269 -14.52 4.62 13.58
CA GLU A 269 -14.89 3.48 12.75
C GLU A 269 -13.62 2.98 12.06
N THR A 270 -13.19 1.76 12.39
CA THR A 270 -12.05 1.13 11.73
C THR A 270 -12.47 0.95 10.29
N GLU A 271 -11.91 1.76 9.39
CA GLU A 271 -12.14 1.66 7.96
C GLU A 271 -11.90 0.20 7.56
N GLU A 272 -12.97 -0.50 7.17
CA GLU A 272 -12.88 -1.92 6.80
C GLU A 272 -11.86 -2.02 5.67
N VAL A 273 -10.68 -2.56 5.99
CA VAL A 273 -9.59 -2.71 5.03
C VAL A 273 -10.18 -3.43 3.82
N PRO A 274 -10.20 -2.80 2.63
CA PRO A 274 -10.82 -3.41 1.47
C PRO A 274 -10.27 -4.82 1.30
N PRO A 275 -11.13 -5.84 1.10
CA PRO A 275 -10.67 -7.21 1.03
C PRO A 275 -9.55 -7.30 -0.01
N GLU A 276 -8.42 -7.87 0.41
CA GLU A 276 -7.23 -7.98 -0.43
C GLU A 276 -7.65 -8.57 -1.79
N PRO A 277 -7.34 -7.91 -2.92
CA PRO A 277 -7.83 -8.36 -4.21
C PRO A 277 -7.33 -9.79 -4.44
N GLU A 278 -8.25 -10.70 -4.75
CA GLU A 278 -7.91 -12.10 -4.97
C GLU A 278 -6.77 -12.19 -6.01
N PRO A 279 -5.70 -12.97 -5.74
CA PRO A 279 -4.59 -13.08 -6.66
C PRO A 279 -5.10 -13.56 -8.03
N PRO A 280 -4.58 -13.02 -9.14
CA PRO A 280 -5.04 -13.42 -10.46
C PRO A 280 -4.88 -14.93 -10.64
N PRO A 281 -5.82 -15.61 -11.32
CA PRO A 281 -5.72 -17.05 -11.53
C PRO A 281 -4.40 -17.38 -12.24
N PRO A 282 -3.74 -18.49 -11.87
CA PRO A 282 -2.50 -18.88 -12.53
C PRO A 282 -2.73 -19.10 -14.04
N PRO A 283 -1.78 -18.71 -14.90
CA PRO A 283 -1.91 -18.86 -16.35
C PRO A 283 -2.13 -20.33 -16.74
N GLU A 284 -3.09 -20.57 -17.64
CA GLU A 284 -3.38 -21.90 -18.15
C GLU A 284 -2.29 -22.38 -19.13
N PRO A 285 -1.86 -23.65 -19.08
CA PRO A 285 -0.90 -24.19 -20.03
C PRO A 285 -1.51 -24.35 -21.43
N VAL A 286 -0.81 -23.84 -22.43
CA VAL A 286 -1.16 -23.91 -23.86
C VAL A 286 -0.33 -24.99 -24.54
N MET A 287 -0.98 -25.89 -25.26
CA MET A 287 -0.32 -27.01 -25.96
C MET A 287 -0.20 -26.71 -27.46
N HIS A 288 1.03 -26.60 -27.95
CA HIS A 288 1.35 -26.45 -29.36
C HIS A 288 1.70 -27.82 -29.94
N LEU A 289 1.13 -28.15 -31.10
CA LEU A 289 1.20 -29.50 -31.69
C LEU A 289 1.25 -29.42 -33.22
N THR A 290 2.08 -30.26 -33.83
CA THR A 290 2.16 -30.50 -35.28
C THR A 290 2.48 -31.97 -35.55
N ASP A 291 2.18 -32.43 -36.76
CA ASP A 291 2.56 -33.74 -37.28
C ASP A 291 3.56 -33.62 -38.44
N VAL A 292 4.28 -34.70 -38.70
CA VAL A 292 5.25 -34.85 -39.82
C VAL A 292 4.99 -36.18 -40.51
N THR A 293 4.65 -36.16 -41.80
CA THR A 293 4.38 -37.36 -42.60
C THR A 293 5.64 -37.91 -43.28
N PHE A 294 5.65 -39.23 -43.48
CA PHE A 294 6.79 -39.98 -44.01
C PHE A 294 6.39 -40.91 -45.15
N ALA A 295 7.28 -41.13 -46.10
CA ALA A 295 7.05 -42.04 -47.21
C ALA A 295 6.84 -43.50 -46.74
N PRO A 296 6.07 -44.31 -47.50
CA PRO A 296 5.84 -45.73 -47.20
C PRO A 296 7.11 -46.54 -46.93
N GLY A 297 7.10 -47.30 -45.84
CA GLY A 297 8.23 -48.16 -45.42
C GLY A 297 9.56 -47.43 -45.14
N SER A 298 9.56 -46.10 -44.99
CA SER A 298 10.76 -45.25 -45.00
C SER A 298 10.76 -44.20 -43.88
N ASP A 299 11.95 -43.71 -43.53
CA ASP A 299 12.20 -42.55 -42.65
C ASP A 299 12.45 -41.24 -43.44
N VAL A 300 12.27 -41.28 -44.77
CA VAL A 300 12.25 -40.09 -45.62
C VAL A 300 10.95 -39.31 -45.42
N ILE A 301 11.08 -38.05 -44.98
CA ILE A 301 9.99 -37.08 -44.81
C ILE A 301 9.41 -36.71 -46.18
N GLU A 302 8.09 -36.50 -46.25
CA GLU A 302 7.40 -36.13 -47.49
C GLU A 302 7.61 -34.66 -47.88
N ALA A 303 7.44 -34.36 -49.17
CA ALA A 303 7.72 -33.04 -49.73
C ALA A 303 6.85 -31.96 -49.06
N GLY A 304 7.51 -31.01 -48.36
CA GLY A 304 6.86 -29.90 -47.67
C GLY A 304 6.61 -30.12 -46.17
N ALA A 305 6.59 -31.37 -45.68
CA ALA A 305 6.40 -31.65 -44.25
C ALA A 305 7.59 -31.13 -43.40
N GLU A 306 8.82 -31.17 -43.92
CA GLU A 306 9.98 -30.51 -43.29
C GLU A 306 9.77 -28.99 -43.16
N GLN A 307 9.28 -28.31 -44.21
CA GLN A 307 9.02 -26.87 -44.17
C GLN A 307 7.87 -26.53 -43.19
N ALA A 308 6.87 -27.40 -43.06
CA ALA A 308 5.80 -27.26 -42.07
C ALA A 308 6.35 -27.35 -40.64
N LEU A 309 7.20 -28.33 -40.35
CA LEU A 309 7.88 -28.48 -39.05
C LEU A 309 8.72 -27.25 -38.67
N VAL A 310 9.52 -26.72 -39.61
CA VAL A 310 10.29 -25.48 -39.39
C VAL A 310 9.36 -24.30 -39.12
N SER A 311 8.26 -24.19 -39.89
CA SER A 311 7.28 -23.11 -39.76
C SER A 311 6.51 -23.17 -38.44
N TRP A 312 6.20 -24.37 -37.95
CA TRP A 312 5.65 -24.62 -36.62
C TRP A 312 6.61 -24.15 -35.52
N TYR A 313 7.88 -24.58 -35.58
CA TYR A 313 8.88 -24.18 -34.58
C TYR A 313 9.02 -22.65 -34.52
N LEU A 314 9.21 -21.99 -35.67
CA LEU A 314 9.34 -20.53 -35.75
C LEU A 314 8.08 -19.77 -35.33
N GLY A 315 6.90 -20.41 -35.43
CA GLY A 315 5.61 -19.89 -34.99
C GLY A 315 5.38 -19.96 -33.47
N LEU A 316 6.20 -20.72 -32.72
CA LEU A 316 6.11 -20.76 -31.26
C LEU A 316 6.42 -19.38 -30.63
N PRO A 317 5.80 -19.05 -29.48
CA PRO A 317 6.10 -17.83 -28.72
C PRO A 317 7.59 -17.63 -28.48
N GLN A 318 8.08 -16.39 -28.51
CA GLN A 318 9.52 -16.12 -28.40
C GLN A 318 10.10 -16.58 -27.06
N SER A 319 9.33 -16.51 -25.97
CA SER A 319 9.67 -17.07 -24.65
C SER A 319 9.88 -18.58 -24.73
N ALA A 320 8.91 -19.31 -25.30
CA ALA A 320 8.98 -20.76 -25.48
C ALA A 320 10.18 -21.19 -26.34
N ARG A 321 10.46 -20.49 -27.46
CA ARG A 321 11.65 -20.80 -28.28
C ARG A 321 12.96 -20.62 -27.52
N ARG A 322 13.12 -19.54 -26.77
CA ARG A 322 14.32 -19.34 -25.92
C ARG A 322 14.47 -20.45 -24.89
N GLN A 323 13.37 -20.88 -24.26
CA GLN A 323 13.37 -21.99 -23.30
C GLN A 323 13.66 -23.35 -23.95
N ILE A 324 13.37 -23.53 -25.24
CA ILE A 324 13.79 -24.72 -25.99
C ILE A 324 15.28 -24.61 -26.32
N GLU A 325 15.72 -23.45 -26.82
CA GLU A 325 17.11 -23.15 -27.20
C GLU A 325 18.09 -23.26 -26.01
N ASP A 326 17.66 -22.95 -24.78
CA ASP A 326 18.45 -23.11 -23.54
C ASP A 326 18.27 -24.49 -22.86
N GLY A 327 17.40 -25.35 -23.40
CA GLY A 327 17.14 -26.70 -22.89
C GLY A 327 16.32 -26.77 -21.58
N THR A 328 15.67 -25.68 -21.15
CA THR A 328 14.75 -25.68 -19.99
C THR A 328 13.37 -26.26 -20.32
N LEU A 329 12.86 -26.03 -21.53
CA LEU A 329 11.60 -26.55 -22.05
C LEU A 329 11.85 -27.73 -23.02
N GLN A 330 11.17 -28.85 -22.80
CA GLN A 330 11.36 -30.08 -23.57
C GLN A 330 10.28 -30.24 -24.65
N ILE A 331 10.70 -30.53 -25.88
CA ILE A 331 9.78 -30.95 -26.96
C ILE A 331 9.53 -32.46 -26.81
N THR A 332 8.27 -32.88 -26.87
CA THR A 332 7.86 -34.28 -26.90
C THR A 332 7.61 -34.73 -28.34
N ILE A 333 8.25 -35.83 -28.74
CA ILE A 333 8.22 -36.40 -30.09
C ILE A 333 7.74 -37.85 -29.99
N GLU A 334 6.58 -38.16 -30.57
CA GLU A 334 6.01 -39.51 -30.61
C GLU A 334 5.99 -40.02 -32.06
N GLY A 335 6.81 -41.02 -32.38
CA GLY A 335 6.85 -41.63 -33.72
C GLY A 335 5.92 -42.83 -33.85
N HIS A 336 5.21 -42.91 -34.97
CA HIS A 336 4.23 -43.95 -35.31
C HIS A 336 4.62 -44.70 -36.61
N ALA A 337 3.98 -45.84 -36.83
CA ALA A 337 4.04 -46.58 -38.10
C ALA A 337 2.69 -47.25 -38.38
N SER A 338 2.39 -47.44 -39.67
CA SER A 338 1.32 -48.29 -40.20
C SER A 338 1.57 -49.76 -39.89
N THR A 339 0.61 -50.65 -40.15
CA THR A 339 0.66 -52.08 -39.78
C THR A 339 1.30 -52.99 -40.83
N THR A 340 2.02 -52.46 -41.83
CA THR A 340 2.56 -53.20 -42.99
C THR A 340 3.82 -54.02 -42.75
N GLN A 341 4.36 -54.04 -41.53
CA GLN A 341 5.55 -54.82 -41.16
C GLN A 341 5.33 -55.45 -39.79
N PRO A 342 6.12 -56.47 -39.38
CA PRO A 342 6.04 -56.99 -38.03
C PRO A 342 6.40 -55.92 -36.98
N GLY A 343 5.66 -55.83 -35.87
CA GLY A 343 5.84 -54.83 -34.81
C GLY A 343 7.26 -54.50 -34.33
N PRO A 344 8.23 -55.44 -34.26
CA PRO A 344 9.63 -55.10 -33.98
C PRO A 344 10.26 -54.20 -35.07
N ALA A 345 9.95 -54.43 -36.34
CA ALA A 345 10.39 -53.61 -37.47
C ALA A 345 9.66 -52.26 -37.49
N ASN A 346 8.33 -52.25 -37.32
CA ASN A 346 7.55 -51.02 -37.24
C ASN A 346 7.94 -50.12 -36.06
N ARG A 347 8.29 -50.71 -34.91
CA ARG A 347 8.86 -49.97 -33.78
C ARG A 347 10.24 -49.38 -34.10
N LEU A 348 11.10 -50.09 -34.84
CA LEU A 348 12.39 -49.56 -35.28
C LEU A 348 12.21 -48.41 -36.28
N LEU A 349 11.32 -48.57 -37.27
CA LEU A 349 10.98 -47.55 -38.26
C LEU A 349 10.43 -46.28 -37.60
N SER A 350 9.48 -46.42 -36.67
CA SER A 350 8.95 -45.28 -35.91
C SER A 350 10.01 -44.54 -35.08
N ARG A 351 11.06 -45.25 -34.63
CA ARG A 351 12.21 -44.63 -33.95
C ARG A 351 13.11 -43.86 -34.92
N GLN A 352 13.37 -44.40 -36.11
CA GLN A 352 14.15 -43.73 -37.14
C GLN A 352 13.46 -42.44 -37.59
N ARG A 353 12.15 -42.50 -37.85
CA ARG A 353 11.30 -41.33 -38.12
C ARG A 353 11.38 -40.27 -37.02
N ALA A 354 11.19 -40.67 -35.76
CA ALA A 354 11.28 -39.74 -34.63
C ALA A 354 12.68 -39.14 -34.46
N GLN A 355 13.74 -39.92 -34.69
CA GLN A 355 15.12 -39.43 -34.67
C GLN A 355 15.40 -38.45 -35.80
N ARG A 356 14.84 -38.66 -37.00
CA ARG A 356 14.95 -37.73 -38.12
C ARG A 356 14.32 -36.37 -37.82
N VAL A 357 13.19 -36.35 -37.09
CA VAL A 357 12.57 -35.10 -36.59
C VAL A 357 13.43 -34.43 -35.51
N VAL A 358 14.05 -35.20 -34.61
CA VAL A 358 15.01 -34.67 -33.62
C VAL A 358 16.17 -33.97 -34.32
N GLU A 359 16.80 -34.59 -35.32
CA GLU A 359 17.91 -34.00 -36.07
C GLU A 359 17.55 -32.63 -36.66
N ILE A 360 16.42 -32.54 -37.37
CA ILE A 360 15.95 -31.30 -38.00
C ILE A 360 15.64 -30.23 -36.95
N LEU A 361 14.98 -30.59 -35.84
CA LEU A 361 14.69 -29.63 -34.77
C LEU A 361 15.96 -29.19 -34.03
N GLN A 362 16.96 -30.07 -33.86
CA GLN A 362 18.22 -29.73 -33.19
C GLN A 362 19.12 -28.84 -34.07
N ASP A 363 19.08 -29.00 -35.40
CA ASP A 363 19.74 -28.09 -36.35
C ASP A 363 19.18 -26.65 -36.30
N ILE A 364 17.91 -26.49 -35.89
CA ILE A 364 17.22 -25.19 -35.85
C ILE A 364 17.22 -24.58 -34.44
N ALA A 365 16.96 -25.38 -33.41
CA ALA A 365 16.87 -24.96 -32.00
C ALA A 365 18.23 -25.01 -31.26
N GLY A 366 19.28 -25.55 -31.88
CA GLY A 366 20.61 -25.65 -31.31
C GLY A 366 20.85 -26.91 -30.47
N SER A 367 22.11 -27.15 -30.13
CA SER A 367 22.57 -28.39 -29.50
C SER A 367 22.02 -28.63 -28.10
N ASP A 368 21.67 -27.58 -27.37
CA ASP A 368 21.21 -27.63 -25.98
C ASP A 368 19.70 -27.98 -25.86
N ALA A 369 18.97 -27.93 -26.97
CA ALA A 369 17.57 -28.30 -27.05
C ALA A 369 17.31 -29.75 -26.60
N ARG A 370 16.27 -29.95 -25.78
CA ARG A 370 16.00 -31.24 -25.14
C ARG A 370 14.72 -31.89 -25.67
N PHE A 371 14.86 -33.16 -26.03
CA PHE A 371 13.80 -33.93 -26.67
C PHE A 371 13.40 -35.14 -25.82
N ARG A 372 12.09 -35.36 -25.70
CA ARG A 372 11.49 -36.54 -25.07
C ARG A 372 10.88 -37.42 -26.16
N VAL A 373 11.63 -38.45 -26.55
CA VAL A 373 11.35 -39.25 -27.75
C VAL A 373 10.68 -40.59 -27.41
N TYR A 374 9.57 -40.88 -28.08
CA TYR A 374 8.86 -42.16 -28.00
C TYR A 374 8.77 -42.83 -29.37
N SER A 375 8.91 -44.16 -29.40
CA SER A 375 8.71 -45.00 -30.60
C SER A 375 7.53 -45.94 -30.35
N ARG A 376 6.35 -45.54 -30.82
CA ARG A 376 5.09 -46.26 -30.63
C ARG A 376 4.94 -47.42 -31.61
N GLY A 377 5.55 -47.35 -32.80
CA GLY A 377 5.34 -48.33 -33.86
C GLY A 377 3.86 -48.46 -34.22
N GLU A 378 3.44 -49.68 -34.54
CA GLU A 378 2.05 -50.04 -34.85
C GLU A 378 1.15 -50.25 -33.61
N TYR A 379 1.71 -50.29 -32.38
CA TYR A 379 0.94 -50.68 -31.17
C TYR A 379 -0.18 -49.70 -30.77
N VAL A 380 -0.33 -48.60 -31.51
CA VAL A 380 -1.38 -47.58 -31.35
C VAL A 380 -2.07 -47.25 -32.69
N ALA A 381 -1.83 -48.05 -33.72
CA ALA A 381 -2.55 -48.00 -34.99
C ALA A 381 -4.04 -48.30 -34.75
N GLY A 382 -4.89 -47.63 -35.53
CA GLY A 382 -6.33 -47.91 -35.62
C GLY A 382 -6.71 -48.76 -36.83
N THR A 383 -5.79 -48.94 -37.79
CA THR A 383 -6.00 -49.77 -38.98
C THR A 383 -5.88 -51.29 -38.68
N PRO A 384 -6.45 -52.16 -39.53
CA PRO A 384 -6.20 -53.60 -39.49
C PRO A 384 -4.74 -53.95 -39.78
N ASP A 385 -4.31 -55.16 -39.42
CA ASP A 385 -2.99 -55.70 -39.76
C ASP A 385 -2.72 -55.70 -41.30
N ASP A 386 -1.46 -55.53 -41.70
CA ASP A 386 -1.00 -55.49 -43.11
C ASP A 386 -1.61 -54.35 -43.98
N VAL A 387 -2.04 -53.23 -43.37
CA VAL A 387 -2.61 -52.06 -44.05
C VAL A 387 -1.70 -50.84 -44.00
N GLU A 388 -1.49 -50.20 -45.16
CA GLU A 388 -0.76 -48.93 -45.25
C GLU A 388 -1.73 -47.73 -45.15
N ASP A 389 -1.59 -46.93 -44.10
CA ASP A 389 -2.32 -45.66 -43.93
C ASP A 389 -1.35 -44.51 -43.62
N GLU A 390 -1.48 -43.43 -44.40
CA GLU A 390 -0.72 -42.18 -44.26
C GLU A 390 -0.84 -41.54 -42.89
N ASN A 391 -2.03 -41.59 -42.30
CA ASN A 391 -2.32 -41.01 -40.99
C ASN A 391 -1.57 -41.73 -39.85
N GLU A 392 -1.02 -42.92 -40.12
CA GLU A 392 -0.21 -43.71 -39.18
C GLU A 392 1.30 -43.62 -39.49
N ARG A 393 1.69 -43.07 -40.65
CA ARG A 393 3.09 -42.80 -41.03
C ARG A 393 3.59 -41.46 -40.47
N VAL A 394 3.16 -41.10 -39.27
CA VAL A 394 3.38 -39.77 -38.68
C VAL A 394 4.35 -39.76 -37.51
N VAL A 395 4.98 -38.61 -37.29
CA VAL A 395 5.59 -38.24 -36.01
C VAL A 395 4.83 -37.04 -35.45
N LEU A 396 4.29 -37.19 -34.24
CA LEU A 396 3.60 -36.13 -33.52
C LEU A 396 4.62 -35.35 -32.67
N VAL A 397 4.64 -34.03 -32.82
CA VAL A 397 5.58 -33.12 -32.14
C VAL A 397 4.78 -32.14 -31.30
N SER A 398 5.06 -32.09 -30.00
CA SER A 398 4.32 -31.23 -29.06
C SER A 398 5.22 -30.51 -28.06
N VAL A 399 4.79 -29.32 -27.65
CA VAL A 399 5.35 -28.57 -26.52
C VAL A 399 4.23 -27.90 -25.74
N GLU A 400 4.33 -27.93 -24.42
CA GLU A 400 3.38 -27.31 -23.48
C GLU A 400 4.04 -26.04 -22.92
N THR A 401 3.41 -24.88 -23.14
CA THR A 401 3.94 -23.56 -22.76
C THR A 401 3.00 -22.91 -21.77
N ILE A 402 3.54 -22.30 -20.72
CA ILE A 402 2.77 -21.37 -19.90
C ILE A 402 2.86 -20.01 -20.59
N GLU A 403 1.75 -19.54 -21.14
CA GLU A 403 1.67 -18.15 -21.62
C GLU A 403 1.55 -17.26 -20.38
N GLU A 404 2.67 -16.63 -19.99
CA GLU A 404 2.62 -15.52 -19.05
C GLU A 404 1.68 -14.47 -19.65
N ALA A 405 0.56 -14.22 -18.98
CA ALA A 405 -0.45 -13.27 -19.42
C ALA A 405 0.23 -11.92 -19.64
N ASP A 406 0.34 -11.51 -20.90
CA ASP A 406 1.30 -10.53 -21.38
C ASP A 406 1.08 -9.19 -20.63
N ALA A 407 1.89 -8.95 -19.60
CA ALA A 407 1.76 -7.76 -18.73
C ALA A 407 1.97 -6.45 -19.49
N SER A 408 2.45 -6.55 -20.74
CA SER A 408 2.49 -5.51 -21.75
C SER A 408 1.11 -4.93 -22.12
N GLY A 409 0.01 -5.64 -21.86
CA GLY A 409 -1.36 -5.16 -22.14
C GLY A 409 -1.78 -3.88 -21.40
N GLY A 410 -1.16 -3.55 -20.25
CA GLY A 410 -1.34 -2.28 -19.54
C GLY A 410 -0.32 -1.20 -19.93
N GLY A 411 0.72 -1.58 -20.66
CA GLY A 411 1.86 -0.74 -21.03
C GLY A 411 1.67 0.00 -22.34
N SER A 412 0.49 0.58 -22.60
CA SER A 412 0.35 1.60 -23.64
C SER A 412 1.14 2.83 -23.19
N SER A 413 2.43 2.83 -23.49
CA SER A 413 3.32 3.94 -23.24
C SER A 413 2.96 5.08 -24.17
N ASP A 414 2.00 5.91 -23.75
CA ASP A 414 1.86 7.30 -24.19
C ASP A 414 3.07 8.11 -23.67
N GLY A 415 4.25 7.66 -24.09
CA GLY A 415 5.54 8.29 -23.89
C GLY A 415 5.63 9.52 -24.77
N ALA A 416 5.04 10.61 -24.31
CA ALA A 416 5.14 11.92 -24.92
C ALA A 416 6.59 12.46 -24.87
N THR A 417 7.41 12.05 -25.83
CA THR A 417 8.52 12.85 -26.36
C THR A 417 7.97 13.58 -27.60
N GLY A 418 7.89 14.91 -27.70
CA GLY A 418 8.64 15.97 -27.03
C GLY A 418 9.36 16.78 -28.11
N GLY A 419 9.00 18.06 -28.30
CA GLY A 419 9.54 18.94 -29.35
C GLY A 419 8.45 19.75 -30.05
#